data_AF-A0A7C7BXU1-F1
#
_entry.id   AF-A0A7C7BXU1-F1
#
_cell.length_a   1.000
_cell.length_b   1.000
_cell.length_c   1.000
_cell.angle_alpha   90.00
_cell.angle_beta   90.00
_cell.angle_gamma   90.00
#
_symmetry.space_group_name_H-M   'P 1'
#
loop_
_entity.id
_entity.type
_entity.pdbx_description
1 polymer ?
#
loop_
_entity_poly.entity_id
_entity_poly.type
_entity_poly.pdbx_seq_one_letter_code
_entity_poly.pdbx_strand_id
1 'polypeptide(L)'
;MQSCAYGGRVSLVGVLDGMESTINVRDLLRRQVTVRGILMESTEELRAVAHAYDVAKIRPHISRVFSFDQTAQAYEYLQSQQHLGKVVIDLMEGDETNTSLK
;
A
#
# COMPACT_ATOMS: atom_id res chain seq x y z
N MET A 1 -14.53 -9.75 -10.12
CA MET A 1 -15.03 -8.91 -11.23
C MET A 1 -16.47 -8.45 -11.08
N GLN A 2 -17.29 -9.10 -10.25
CA GLN A 2 -18.71 -8.77 -10.11
C GLN A 2 -18.99 -7.31 -9.69
N SER A 3 -18.09 -6.69 -8.92
CA SER A 3 -18.14 -5.28 -8.51
C SER A 3 -17.59 -4.29 -9.56
N CYS A 4 -16.95 -4.77 -10.63
CA CYS A 4 -16.40 -3.91 -11.67
C CYS A 4 -17.52 -3.43 -12.60
N ALA A 5 -17.59 -2.12 -12.83
CA ALA A 5 -18.51 -1.54 -13.82
C ALA A 5 -18.17 -2.02 -15.24
N TYR A 6 -19.13 -1.86 -16.17
CA TYR A 6 -18.89 -2.10 -17.59
C TYR A 6 -17.79 -1.17 -18.11
N GLY A 7 -16.83 -1.71 -18.86
CA GLY A 7 -15.64 -0.99 -19.32
C GLY A 7 -14.63 -0.67 -18.21
N GLY A 8 -14.82 -1.18 -16.99
CA GLY A 8 -13.99 -0.85 -15.85
C GLY A 8 -12.59 -1.45 -15.89
N ARG A 9 -11.72 -0.95 -15.00
CA ARG A 9 -10.32 -1.39 -14.88
C ARG A 9 -10.03 -1.99 -13.51
N VAL A 10 -9.32 -3.10 -13.51
CA VAL A 10 -8.73 -3.71 -12.32
C VAL A 10 -7.21 -3.61 -12.42
N SER A 11 -6.61 -2.81 -11.54
CA SER A 11 -5.16 -2.73 -11.38
C SER A 11 -4.70 -3.70 -10.31
N LEU A 12 -3.90 -4.69 -10.68
CA LEU A 12 -3.37 -5.70 -9.75
C LEU A 12 -2.01 -5.23 -9.23
N VAL A 13 -1.89 -5.10 -7.90
CA VAL A 13 -0.67 -4.66 -7.22
C VAL A 13 -0.24 -5.73 -6.24
N GLY A 14 0.88 -6.39 -6.52
CA GLY A 14 1.41 -7.47 -5.69
C GLY A 14 0.51 -8.72 -5.61
N VAL A 15 0.97 -9.71 -4.86
CA VAL A 15 0.25 -10.96 -4.59
C VAL A 15 0.50 -11.34 -3.12
N LEU A 16 -0.57 -11.55 -2.36
CA LEU A 16 -0.49 -11.80 -0.91
C LEU A 16 -0.71 -13.28 -0.53
N ASP A 17 -1.50 -14.01 -1.31
CA ASP A 17 -1.88 -15.39 -1.02
C ASP A 17 -1.78 -16.25 -2.29
N GLY A 18 -0.85 -17.20 -2.29
CA GLY A 18 -0.58 -18.09 -3.42
C GLY A 18 0.02 -17.40 -4.65
N MET A 19 0.62 -18.17 -5.56
CA MET A 19 1.18 -17.64 -6.83
C MET A 19 0.21 -17.74 -8.01
N GLU A 20 -0.95 -18.37 -7.81
CA GLU A 20 -1.94 -18.62 -8.86
C GLU A 20 -3.28 -17.99 -8.51
N SER A 21 -3.94 -17.40 -9.50
CA SER A 21 -5.30 -16.89 -9.37
C SER A 21 -6.12 -17.27 -10.59
N THR A 22 -7.40 -17.59 -10.38
CA THR A 22 -8.33 -17.93 -11.46
C THR A 22 -9.19 -16.72 -11.82
N ILE A 23 -9.32 -16.45 -13.13
CA ILE A 23 -10.13 -15.34 -13.64
C ILE A 23 -11.25 -15.92 -14.50
N ASN A 24 -12.49 -15.48 -14.26
CA ASN A 24 -13.63 -15.82 -15.11
C ASN A 24 -13.59 -14.99 -16.40
N VAL A 25 -13.12 -15.61 -17.49
CA VAL A 25 -12.99 -14.96 -18.82
C VAL A 25 -14.34 -14.48 -19.37
N ARG A 26 -15.44 -15.19 -19.10
CA ARG A 26 -16.77 -14.80 -19.56
C ARG A 26 -17.20 -13.46 -18.95
N ASP A 27 -16.93 -13.26 -17.66
CA ASP A 27 -17.23 -12.01 -16.98
C ASP A 27 -16.37 -10.86 -17.50
N LEU A 28 -15.08 -11.12 -17.77
CA LEU A 28 -14.17 -10.14 -18.35
C LEU A 28 -14.67 -9.65 -19.72
N LEU A 29 -15.08 -10.57 -20.60
CA LEU A 29 -15.61 -10.26 -21.93
C LEU A 29 -16.95 -9.53 -21.85
N ARG A 30 -17.91 -10.07 -21.10
CA ARG A 30 -19.27 -9.51 -21.00
C ARG A 30 -19.26 -8.09 -20.44
N ARG A 31 -18.36 -7.79 -19.51
CA ARG A 31 -18.24 -6.47 -18.89
C ARG A 31 -17.14 -5.60 -19.52
N GLN A 32 -16.42 -6.09 -20.53
CA GLN A 32 -15.32 -5.37 -21.18
C GLN A 32 -14.26 -4.85 -20.18
N VAL A 33 -13.90 -5.68 -19.20
CA VAL A 33 -12.99 -5.28 -18.12
C VAL A 33 -11.53 -5.34 -18.60
N THR A 34 -10.75 -4.32 -18.27
CA THR A 34 -9.29 -4.33 -18.45
C THR A 34 -8.60 -4.74 -17.15
N VAL A 35 -7.72 -5.75 -17.20
CA VAL A 35 -6.86 -6.12 -16.08
C VAL A 35 -5.44 -5.70 -16.40
N ARG A 36 -4.80 -4.91 -15.52
CA ARG A 36 -3.42 -4.45 -15.67
C ARG A 36 -2.62 -4.79 -14.43
N GLY A 37 -1.57 -5.59 -14.59
CA GLY A 37 -0.56 -5.76 -13.54
C GLY A 37 0.28 -4.50 -13.42
N ILE A 38 0.55 -4.10 -12.18
CA ILE A 38 1.45 -3.00 -11.85
C ILE A 38 2.47 -3.54 -10.85
N LEU A 39 3.74 -3.44 -11.21
CA LEU A 39 4.87 -3.85 -10.38
C LEU A 39 5.94 -2.77 -10.49
N MET A 40 6.31 -2.17 -9.36
CA MET A 40 7.43 -1.22 -9.23
C MET A 40 7.39 -0.05 -10.23
N GLU A 41 7.11 1.15 -9.73
CA GLU A 41 7.14 2.35 -10.58
C GLU A 41 8.51 3.03 -10.56
N SER A 42 8.74 3.91 -11.52
CA SER A 42 9.97 4.70 -11.59
C SER A 42 10.12 5.64 -10.39
N THR A 43 11.35 6.07 -10.08
CA THR A 43 11.58 7.09 -9.04
C THR A 43 10.90 8.43 -9.40
N GLU A 44 10.72 8.72 -10.68
CA GLU A 44 9.99 9.90 -11.13
C GLU A 44 8.51 9.81 -10.75
N GLU A 45 7.87 8.68 -10.98
CA GLU A 45 6.48 8.45 -10.57
C GLU A 45 6.31 8.47 -9.06
N LEU A 46 7.27 7.92 -8.31
CA LEU A 46 7.26 8.03 -6.84
C LEU A 46 7.26 9.51 -6.39
N ARG A 47 8.08 10.36 -7.02
CA ARG A 47 8.12 11.80 -6.71
C ARG A 47 6.80 12.48 -7.08
N ALA A 48 6.22 12.13 -8.23
CA ALA A 48 4.94 12.66 -8.65
C ALA A 48 3.82 12.30 -7.66
N VAL A 49 3.80 11.07 -7.16
CA VAL A 49 2.86 10.63 -6.12
C VAL A 49 3.09 11.36 -4.80
N ALA A 50 4.33 11.50 -4.35
CA ALA A 50 4.66 12.24 -3.14
C ALA A 50 4.16 13.69 -3.21
N HIS A 51 4.41 14.36 -4.34
CA HIS A 51 3.90 15.71 -4.58
C HIS A 51 2.37 15.76 -4.59
N ALA A 52 1.72 14.79 -5.25
CA ALA A 52 0.26 14.70 -5.27
C ALA A 52 -0.33 14.53 -3.87
N TYR A 53 0.33 13.76 -2.99
CA TYR A 53 -0.10 13.60 -1.60
C TYR A 53 -0.04 14.91 -0.82
N ASP A 54 1.01 15.70 -1.01
CA ASP A 54 1.13 17.00 -0.36
C ASP A 54 0.07 18.00 -0.83
N VAL A 55 -0.16 18.08 -2.15
CA VAL A 55 -1.19 18.96 -2.73
C VAL A 55 -2.59 18.54 -2.29
N ALA A 56 -2.89 17.24 -2.32
CA ALA A 56 -4.17 16.69 -1.92
C ALA A 56 -4.35 16.58 -0.40
N LYS A 57 -3.32 16.93 0.39
CA LYS A 57 -3.27 16.77 1.86
C LYS A 57 -3.62 15.36 2.33
N ILE A 58 -3.24 14.36 1.53
CA ILE A 58 -3.40 12.95 1.87
C ILE A 58 -2.25 12.57 2.80
N ARG A 59 -2.59 12.06 3.99
CA ARG A 59 -1.62 11.55 4.96
C ARG A 59 -1.73 10.03 5.06
N PRO A 60 -0.61 9.30 5.02
CA PRO A 60 -0.65 7.86 5.22
C PRO A 60 -1.12 7.54 6.63
N HIS A 61 -1.99 6.54 6.78
CA HIS A 61 -2.37 6.06 8.09
C HIS A 61 -1.21 5.26 8.68
N ILE A 62 -0.63 5.77 9.77
CA ILE A 62 0.44 5.11 10.51
C ILE A 62 -0.20 4.29 11.64
N SER A 63 -0.01 2.98 11.60
CA SER A 63 -0.55 2.06 12.61
C SER A 63 0.23 2.20 13.92
N ARG A 64 1.55 2.18 13.83
CA ARG A 64 2.47 2.25 14.96
C ARG A 64 3.85 2.68 14.51
N VAL A 65 4.52 3.43 15.38
CA VAL A 65 5.93 3.80 15.25
C VAL A 65 6.71 3.00 16.30
N PHE A 66 7.80 2.40 15.87
CA PHE A 66 8.78 1.70 16.71
C PHE A 66 10.09 2.46 16.65
N SER A 67 10.83 2.53 17.74
CA SER A 67 12.21 3.02 17.72
C SER A 67 13.13 1.99 17.06
N PHE A 68 14.33 2.42 16.66
CA PHE A 68 15.26 1.55 15.96
C PHE A 68 15.64 0.27 16.74
N ASP A 69 15.79 0.36 18.07
CA ASP A 69 16.02 -0.77 18.97
C ASP A 69 14.85 -1.78 19.00
N GLN A 70 13.64 -1.34 18.64
CA GLN A 70 12.44 -2.16 18.58
C GLN A 70 12.17 -2.78 17.19
N THR A 71 13.16 -2.74 16.28
CA THR A 71 13.00 -3.25 14.91
C THR A 71 12.46 -4.68 14.85
N ALA A 72 12.94 -5.59 15.70
CA ALA A 72 12.45 -6.98 15.73
C ALA A 72 10.95 -7.05 16.07
N GLN A 73 10.50 -6.29 17.06
CA GLN A 73 9.10 -6.20 17.47
C GLN A 73 8.23 -5.58 16.37
N ALA A 74 8.77 -4.61 15.61
CA ALA A 74 8.09 -4.02 14.47
C ALA A 74 7.78 -5.06 13.38
N TYR A 75 8.72 -5.97 13.09
CA TYR A 75 8.51 -7.06 12.15
C TYR A 75 7.55 -8.13 12.66
N GLU A 76 7.60 -8.48 13.95
CA GLU A 76 6.61 -9.38 14.56
C GLU A 76 5.20 -8.79 14.46
N TYR A 77 5.04 -7.50 14.75
CA TYR A 77 3.77 -6.79 14.59
C TYR A 77 3.29 -6.76 13.13
N LEU A 78 4.20 -6.52 12.18
CA LEU A 78 3.89 -6.59 10.75
C LEU A 78 3.39 -7.99 10.35
N GLN A 79 4.12 -9.04 10.76
CA GLN A 79 3.79 -10.44 10.47
C GLN A 79 2.44 -10.86 11.08
N SER A 80 2.08 -10.30 12.24
CA SER A 80 0.80 -10.58 12.89
C SER A 80 -0.43 -10.09 12.08
N GLN A 81 -0.22 -9.25 11.05
CA GLN A 81 -1.27 -8.63 10.24
C GLN A 81 -2.31 -7.82 11.06
N GLN A 82 -1.99 -7.44 12.29
CA GLN A 82 -2.86 -6.61 13.15
C GLN A 82 -2.78 -5.11 12.81
N HIS A 83 -1.91 -4.72 11.87
CA HIS A 83 -1.70 -3.34 11.48
C HIS A 83 -2.70 -2.91 10.42
N LEU A 84 -3.22 -1.69 10.55
CA LEU A 84 -3.92 -1.00 9.48
C LEU A 84 -3.00 0.11 8.97
N GLY A 85 -2.71 0.13 7.68
CA GLY A 85 -1.82 1.13 7.09
C GLY A 85 -0.34 0.78 7.22
N LYS A 86 0.49 1.73 7.68
CA LYS A 86 1.95 1.63 7.67
C LYS A 86 2.52 1.39 9.07
N VAL A 87 3.50 0.50 9.17
CA VAL A 87 4.38 0.36 10.34
C VAL A 87 5.65 1.14 10.06
N VAL A 88 6.07 1.99 10.99
CA VAL A 88 7.23 2.89 10.82
C VAL A 88 8.28 2.54 11.86
N ILE A 89 9.55 2.52 11.44
CA ILE A 89 10.71 2.46 12.33
C ILE A 89 11.36 3.84 12.29
N ASP A 90 11.42 4.51 13.43
CA ASP A 90 12.12 5.77 13.58
C ASP A 90 13.62 5.51 13.81
N LEU A 91 14.44 6.21 13.04
CA LEU A 91 15.91 6.08 13.06
C LEU A 91 16.57 7.15 13.94
N MET A 92 15.80 8.13 14.43
CA MET A 92 16.32 9.20 15.27
C MET A 92 16.28 8.76 16.75
N GLU A 93 17.44 8.59 17.39
CA GLU A 93 17.52 8.47 18.86
C GLU A 93 17.56 9.87 19.49
N GLY A 94 16.53 10.20 20.28
CA GLY A 94 16.63 11.21 21.34
C GLY A 94 16.60 12.69 20.95
N ASP A 95 15.56 13.16 20.25
CA ASP A 95 15.18 14.57 20.33
C ASP A 95 13.65 14.71 20.43
N GLU A 96 13.16 15.35 21.50
CA GLU A 96 11.74 15.50 21.88
C GLU A 96 10.88 16.34 20.90
N THR A 97 11.30 16.50 19.64
CA THR A 97 10.75 17.54 18.76
C THR A 97 9.68 17.10 17.78
N ASN A 98 9.17 15.86 17.84
CA ASN A 98 8.18 15.40 16.84
C ASN A 98 6.90 14.79 17.41
N THR A 99 6.15 15.60 18.16
CA THR A 99 4.74 15.29 18.53
C THR A 99 3.76 15.52 17.36
N SER A 100 4.22 15.79 16.13
CA SER A 100 3.35 16.23 15.02
C SER A 100 3.01 15.15 13.97
N LEU A 101 3.27 13.87 14.23
CA LEU A 101 2.91 12.77 13.33
C LEU A 101 1.62 12.03 13.72
N LYS A 102 0.75 12.64 14.53
CA LYS A 102 -0.61 12.14 14.79
C LYS A 102 -1.63 12.70 13.80
#